data_AF-A0A226M734-F1
#
_entry.id   AF-A0A226M734-F1
#
_cell.length_a   1.000
_cell.length_b   1.000
_cell.length_c   1.000
_cell.angle_alpha   90.00
_cell.angle_beta   90.00
_cell.angle_gamma   90.00
#
_symmetry.space_group_name_H-M   'P 1'
#
loop_
_entity.id
_entity.type
_entity.pdbx_description
1 polymer ?
#
loop_
_entity_poly.entity_id
_entity_poly.type
_entity_poly.pdbx_seq_one_letter_code
_entity_poly.pdbx_strand_id
1 'polypeptide(L)'
;MGPKTAYTSASPCYSVRGRSQRGRFDEDLAKTPGPAAFSPVAVDAYRTRAPVYTMGVRPKPGAAKAVKPGPADYSIGRVTLIKPQAPACTFGIRHSIYTAPLITEDSSDL
;
A
#
# COMPACT_ATOMS: atom_id res chain seq x y z
N MET A 1 49.96 46.46 39.36
CA MET A 1 48.89 47.03 40.20
C MET A 1 47.60 46.29 39.89
N GLY A 2 46.96 45.64 40.87
CA GLY A 2 45.73 44.85 40.68
C GLY A 2 44.45 45.66 40.98
N PRO A 3 43.25 45.10 40.75
CA PRO A 3 41.97 45.84 40.77
C PRO A 3 41.45 46.28 42.16
N LYS A 4 42.34 46.55 43.12
CA LYS A 4 42.02 47.01 44.48
C LYS A 4 42.86 48.21 44.89
N THR A 5 42.87 49.26 44.06
CA THR A 5 43.54 50.53 44.35
C THR A 5 42.55 51.66 44.14
N ALA A 6 42.32 52.51 45.15
CA ALA A 6 41.28 53.55 45.12
C ALA A 6 41.53 54.68 44.11
N TYR A 7 42.78 54.84 43.66
CA TYR A 7 43.25 56.00 42.90
C TYR A 7 43.50 55.71 41.40
N THR A 8 43.30 54.48 40.94
CA THR A 8 43.48 54.12 39.52
C THR A 8 42.46 53.08 39.11
N SER A 9 41.79 53.30 37.98
CA SER A 9 40.85 52.33 37.43
C SER A 9 41.61 51.17 36.80
N ALA A 10 41.23 49.95 37.16
CA ALA A 10 41.79 48.73 36.59
C ALA A 10 40.69 47.95 35.89
N SER A 11 41.06 47.22 34.83
CA SER A 11 40.13 46.34 34.14
C SER A 11 39.65 45.20 35.05
N PRO A 12 38.41 44.71 34.89
CA PRO A 12 37.88 43.60 35.68
C PRO A 12 38.77 42.35 35.60
N CYS A 13 39.01 41.70 36.74
CA CYS A 13 39.72 40.43 36.82
C CYS A 13 38.73 39.31 37.19
N TYR A 14 38.40 38.45 36.24
CA TYR A 14 37.47 37.35 36.43
C TYR A 14 38.24 36.07 36.79
N SER A 15 37.76 35.34 37.80
CA SER A 15 38.26 34.00 38.12
C SER A 15 37.13 32.99 37.99
N VAL A 16 37.46 31.81 37.48
CA VAL A 16 36.52 30.69 37.39
C VAL A 16 36.68 29.85 38.65
N ARG A 17 35.67 29.82 39.51
CA ARG A 17 35.67 28.95 40.70
C ARG A 17 35.52 27.49 40.26
N GLY A 18 36.29 26.60 40.87
CA GLY A 18 36.22 25.15 40.61
C GLY A 18 34.84 24.55 40.89
N ARG A 19 34.53 23.41 40.23
CA ARG A 19 33.26 22.68 40.37
C ARG A 19 33.02 22.29 41.84
N SER A 20 31.85 22.64 42.37
CA SER A 20 31.37 22.21 43.68
C SER A 20 31.19 20.69 43.70
N GLN A 21 31.59 20.00 44.78
CA GLN A 21 31.27 18.57 45.00
C GLN A 21 29.78 18.33 45.27
N ARG A 22 29.03 19.38 45.64
CA ARG A 22 27.58 19.30 45.77
C ARG A 22 26.98 19.45 44.39
N GLY A 23 26.25 18.41 43.98
CA GLY A 23 25.57 18.31 42.71
C GLY A 23 24.76 19.51 42.34
N ARG A 24 24.73 19.81 41.03
CA ARG A 24 23.90 20.88 40.50
C ARG A 24 22.43 20.42 40.45
N PHE A 25 21.50 21.35 40.25
CA PHE A 25 20.07 21.00 40.07
C PHE A 25 19.84 20.20 38.77
N ASP A 26 20.73 20.37 37.80
CA ASP A 26 20.85 19.63 36.54
C ASP A 26 21.59 18.29 36.69
N GLU A 27 22.18 18.02 37.86
CA GLU A 27 22.65 16.68 38.18
C GLU A 27 21.42 15.87 38.55
N ASP A 28 21.08 14.88 37.71
CA ASP A 28 19.92 14.01 37.89
C ASP A 28 20.13 13.09 39.11
N LEU A 29 19.95 13.67 40.30
CA LEU A 29 19.89 12.99 41.59
C LEU A 29 18.53 12.32 41.81
N ALA A 30 17.59 12.48 40.87
CA ALA A 30 16.31 11.81 40.96
C ALA A 30 16.52 10.33 40.61
N LYS A 31 16.03 9.45 41.48
CA LYS A 31 15.93 8.00 41.21
C LYS A 31 14.81 7.73 40.19
N THR A 32 14.63 8.61 39.22
CA THR A 32 13.62 8.46 38.18
C THR A 32 14.20 7.54 37.12
N PRO A 33 13.62 6.35 36.90
CA PRO A 33 14.04 5.48 35.83
C PRO A 33 13.98 6.27 34.51
N GLY A 34 15.06 6.20 33.71
CA GLY A 34 15.08 6.80 32.39
C GLY A 34 13.98 6.22 31.49
N PRO A 35 13.65 6.86 30.36
CA PRO A 35 12.54 6.43 29.50
C PRO A 35 12.66 4.97 29.02
N ALA A 36 13.88 4.44 28.90
CA ALA A 36 14.15 3.06 28.51
C ALA A 36 14.05 2.02 29.65
N ALA A 37 13.89 2.45 30.91
CA ALA A 37 13.81 1.55 32.05
C ALA A 37 12.39 0.98 32.28
N PHE A 38 11.39 1.46 31.53
CA PHE A 38 10.04 0.89 31.54
C PHE A 38 9.93 -0.25 30.52
N SER A 39 9.39 -1.39 30.94
CA SER A 39 9.07 -2.51 30.04
C SER A 39 7.90 -2.14 29.12
N PRO A 40 7.96 -2.46 27.82
CA PRO A 40 6.83 -2.25 26.92
C PRO A 40 5.64 -3.10 27.35
N VAL A 41 4.48 -2.47 27.50
CA VAL A 41 3.21 -3.15 27.82
C VAL A 41 2.48 -3.48 26.51
N ALA A 42 1.88 -4.67 26.44
CA ALA A 42 1.04 -5.03 25.29
C ALA A 42 -0.14 -4.05 25.14
N VAL A 43 -0.38 -3.57 23.92
CA VAL A 43 -1.46 -2.60 23.61
C VAL A 43 -2.84 -3.12 24.06
N ASP A 44 -3.01 -4.45 24.00
CA ASP A 44 -4.21 -5.19 24.41
C ASP A 44 -4.58 -4.97 25.88
N ALA A 45 -3.63 -4.54 26.73
CA ALA A 45 -3.87 -4.29 28.14
C ALA A 45 -4.77 -3.07 28.41
N TYR A 46 -4.80 -2.10 27.50
CA TYR A 46 -5.56 -0.86 27.68
C TYR A 46 -6.49 -0.51 26.51
N ARG A 47 -6.35 -1.19 25.36
CA ARG A 47 -7.20 -0.96 24.20
C ARG A 47 -7.43 -2.26 23.43
N THR A 48 -8.65 -2.44 22.94
CA THR A 48 -8.95 -3.49 21.96
C THR A 48 -8.10 -3.32 20.72
N ARG A 49 -7.23 -4.30 20.47
CA ARG A 49 -6.31 -4.31 19.33
C ARG A 49 -7.05 -4.65 18.05
N ALA A 50 -6.59 -4.03 16.95
CA ALA A 50 -7.08 -4.33 15.61
C ALA A 50 -6.74 -5.78 15.22
N PRO A 51 -7.56 -6.44 14.39
CA PRO A 51 -7.27 -7.78 13.91
C PRO A 51 -5.91 -7.82 13.18
N VAL A 52 -5.13 -8.87 13.48
CA VAL A 52 -3.86 -9.13 12.81
C VAL A 52 -4.08 -10.20 11.76
N TYR A 53 -3.80 -9.86 10.50
CA TYR A 53 -3.87 -10.80 9.39
C TYR A 53 -2.48 -11.25 8.99
N THR A 54 -2.34 -12.54 8.69
CA THR A 54 -1.13 -13.13 8.14
C THR A 54 -1.48 -13.83 6.84
N MET A 55 -0.57 -13.81 5.87
CA MET A 55 -0.72 -14.66 4.68
C MET A 55 -0.68 -16.12 5.11
N GLY A 56 -1.67 -16.91 4.67
CA GLY A 56 -1.74 -18.33 4.99
C GLY A 56 -0.53 -19.11 4.48
N VAL A 57 -0.32 -20.31 5.03
CA VAL A 57 0.78 -21.21 4.65
C VAL A 57 0.72 -21.52 3.16
N ARG A 58 1.88 -21.53 2.48
CA ARG A 58 1.96 -22.00 1.09
C ARG A 58 1.45 -23.45 1.02
N PRO A 59 0.43 -23.75 0.19
CA PRO A 59 -0.01 -25.12 0.02
C PRO A 59 1.16 -25.95 -0.51
N LYS A 60 1.42 -27.10 0.11
CA LYS A 60 2.45 -28.02 -0.37
C LYS A 60 2.10 -28.43 -1.81
N PRO A 61 3.06 -28.44 -2.74
CA PRO A 61 2.83 -29.00 -4.07
C PRO A 61 2.31 -30.43 -3.93
N GLY A 62 1.15 -30.73 -4.52
CA GLY A 62 0.49 -32.05 -4.44
C GLY A 62 -0.48 -32.26 -3.27
N ALA A 63 -0.71 -31.30 -2.36
CA ALA A 63 -1.67 -31.46 -1.27
C ALA A 63 -3.14 -31.51 -1.72
N ALA A 64 -3.44 -30.97 -2.90
CA ALA A 64 -4.78 -31.00 -3.47
C ALA A 64 -4.91 -32.23 -4.39
N LYS A 65 -5.59 -33.28 -3.91
CA LYS A 65 -6.06 -34.39 -4.76
C LYS A 65 -7.25 -34.01 -5.65
N ALA A 66 -7.76 -32.79 -5.51
CA ALA A 66 -8.88 -32.28 -6.30
C ALA A 66 -8.38 -31.80 -7.68
N VAL A 67 -9.01 -32.31 -8.74
CA VAL A 67 -8.87 -31.78 -10.09
C VAL A 67 -9.32 -30.32 -10.06
N LYS A 68 -8.42 -29.39 -10.38
CA LYS A 68 -8.74 -27.98 -10.52
C LYS A 68 -9.16 -27.75 -11.96
N PRO A 69 -10.47 -27.54 -12.25
CA PRO A 69 -10.90 -27.30 -13.61
C PRO A 69 -10.18 -26.08 -14.18
N GLY A 70 -9.71 -26.20 -15.42
CA GLY A 70 -9.25 -25.07 -16.20
C GLY A 70 -10.40 -24.11 -16.51
N PRO A 71 -10.10 -22.91 -17.02
CA PRO A 71 -11.11 -21.90 -17.33
C PRO A 71 -12.19 -22.41 -18.31
N ALA A 72 -11.84 -23.33 -19.21
CA ALA A 72 -12.77 -23.94 -20.17
C ALA A 72 -13.54 -25.17 -19.63
N ASP A 73 -13.13 -25.72 -18.48
CA ASP A 73 -13.76 -26.91 -17.90
C ASP A 73 -15.05 -26.55 -17.13
N TYR A 74 -15.28 -25.26 -16.87
CA TYR A 74 -16.50 -24.79 -16.24
C TYR A 74 -17.65 -24.73 -17.25
N SER A 75 -18.56 -25.71 -17.20
CA SER A 75 -19.82 -25.64 -17.93
C SER A 75 -20.82 -24.75 -17.19
N ILE A 76 -20.99 -23.51 -17.65
CA ILE A 76 -22.20 -22.72 -17.39
C ILE A 76 -23.32 -23.40 -18.15
N GLY A 77 -24.31 -23.98 -17.46
CA GLY A 77 -25.43 -24.69 -18.10
C GLY A 77 -26.26 -23.81 -19.06
N ARG A 78 -27.50 -24.20 -19.38
CA ARG A 78 -28.37 -23.39 -20.26
C ARG A 78 -28.80 -22.09 -19.56
N VAL A 79 -27.98 -21.03 -19.72
CA VAL A 79 -28.20 -19.68 -19.14
C VAL A 79 -29.51 -19.04 -19.64
N THR A 80 -30.03 -19.50 -20.77
CA THR A 80 -31.30 -19.05 -21.37
C THR A 80 -32.54 -19.30 -20.51
N LEU A 81 -32.44 -20.16 -19.49
CA LEU A 81 -33.52 -20.40 -18.52
C LEU A 81 -33.67 -19.27 -17.49
N ILE A 82 -32.60 -18.53 -17.21
CA ILE A 82 -32.57 -17.51 -16.14
C ILE A 82 -32.37 -16.11 -16.73
N LYS A 83 -31.69 -15.99 -17.87
CA LYS A 83 -31.38 -14.71 -18.51
C LYS A 83 -31.72 -14.77 -19.99
N PRO A 84 -32.27 -13.69 -20.58
CA PRO A 84 -32.49 -13.63 -22.02
C PRO A 84 -31.15 -13.77 -22.75
N GLN A 85 -31.15 -14.58 -23.82
CA GLN A 85 -29.98 -14.76 -24.67
C GLN A 85 -29.64 -13.44 -25.38
N ALA A 86 -28.36 -13.06 -25.38
CA ALA A 86 -27.90 -11.91 -26.16
C ALA A 86 -28.21 -12.13 -27.66
N PRO A 87 -28.56 -11.07 -28.41
CA PRO A 87 -28.90 -11.21 -29.83
C PRO A 87 -27.69 -11.76 -30.61
N ALA A 88 -27.91 -12.86 -31.32
CA ALA A 88 -26.94 -13.39 -32.27
C ALA A 88 -27.13 -12.63 -33.60
N CYS A 89 -26.37 -11.56 -33.80
CA CYS A 89 -26.36 -10.85 -35.07
C CYS A 89 -25.43 -11.56 -36.07
N THR A 90 -25.96 -11.90 -37.24
CA THR A 90 -25.18 -12.39 -38.37
C THR A 90 -24.99 -11.27 -39.37
N PHE A 91 -23.77 -11.04 -39.84
CA PHE A 91 -23.54 -10.27 -41.06
C PHE A 91 -23.99 -11.15 -42.23
N GLY A 92 -25.21 -10.95 -42.72
CA GLY A 92 -25.73 -11.71 -43.87
C GLY A 92 -24.79 -11.64 -45.09
N ILE A 93 -24.92 -12.60 -46.01
CA ILE A 93 -24.11 -12.65 -47.23
C ILE A 93 -24.33 -11.36 -48.03
N ARG A 94 -23.26 -10.59 -48.25
CA ARG A 94 -23.29 -9.43 -49.14
C ARG A 94 -23.19 -9.91 -50.58
N HIS A 95 -24.30 -9.92 -51.30
CA HIS A 95 -24.25 -9.90 -52.76
C HIS A 95 -23.57 -8.58 -53.17
N SER A 96 -22.48 -8.67 -53.95
CA SER A 96 -21.67 -7.53 -54.35
C SER A 96 -22.53 -6.43 -54.99
N ILE A 97 -22.39 -5.20 -54.50
CA ILE A 97 -23.09 -4.01 -55.01
C ILE A 97 -22.72 -3.67 -56.47
N TYR A 98 -21.73 -4.37 -57.03
CA TYR A 98 -21.15 -4.12 -58.35
C TYR A 98 -21.50 -5.20 -59.39
N THR A 99 -22.52 -6.03 -59.16
CA THR A 99 -22.99 -6.93 -60.22
C THR A 99 -23.84 -6.14 -61.21
N ALA A 100 -23.24 -5.75 -62.33
CA ALA A 100 -23.93 -5.09 -63.43
C ALA A 100 -24.77 -6.11 -64.23
N PRO A 101 -26.05 -5.83 -64.52
CA PRO A 101 -26.80 -6.64 -65.48
C PRO A 101 -26.23 -6.44 -66.89
N LEU A 102 -25.95 -7.53 -67.59
CA LEU A 102 -25.45 -7.53 -68.96
C LEU A 102 -26.65 -7.35 -69.90
N ILE A 103 -26.76 -6.18 -70.55
CA ILE A 103 -27.77 -5.95 -71.58
C ILE A 103 -27.27 -6.62 -72.86
N THR A 104 -27.91 -7.72 -73.25
CA THR A 104 -27.75 -8.29 -74.59
C THR A 104 -28.79 -7.65 -75.50
N GLU A 105 -28.33 -6.97 -76.54
CA GLU A 105 -29.19 -6.48 -77.62
C GLU A 105 -29.68 -7.71 -78.41
N ASP A 106 -30.97 -7.99 -78.34
CA ASP A 106 -31.61 -9.02 -79.17
C ASP A 106 -31.66 -8.51 -80.61
N SER A 107 -30.66 -8.92 -81.41
CA SER A 107 -30.65 -8.71 -82.84
C SER A 107 -31.61 -9.69 -83.52
N SER A 108 -32.91 -9.39 -83.55
CA SER A 108 -33.85 -10.07 -84.44
C SER A 108 -35.07 -9.20 -84.75
N ASP A 109 -34.86 -8.18 -85.58
CA ASP A 109 -35.90 -7.60 -86.42
C ASP A 109 -35.31 -7.35 -87.82
N LEU A 110 -35.33 -8.42 -88.64
CA LEU A 110 -35.40 -8.38 -90.11
C LEU A 110 -36.21 -9.59 -90.59
#